data_AF-A0A9E0LSC7-F1
#
_entry.id   AF-A0A9E0LSC7-F1
#
_cell.length_a   1.000
_cell.length_b   1.000
_cell.length_c   1.000
_cell.angle_alpha   90.00
_cell.angle_beta   90.00
_cell.angle_gamma   90.00
#
_symmetry.space_group_name_H-M   'P 1'
#
loop_
_entity.id
_entity.type
_entity.pdbx_description
1 polymer ?
#
loop_
_entity_poly.entity_id
_entity_poly.type
_entity_poly.pdbx_seq_one_letter_code
_entity_poly.pdbx_strand_id
1 'polypeptide(L)'
;MSRGNSKTPNRFAWSRSAWVAAAAVVFALAGVELRHRTPLFGAAADAPIWIWRNHDLRHVQAAGFYAVKEFDLVEVPLQAEARILGDGEYLLLVNGARIGSNRYTSAAPIDRYRVERFLVPGRNRLVVELRSPSGAGGLSFELSAAGHQLVRSDASWTIYETHWRGLTGDRPMPPGERPMQLGRSPLGRWGRPAPGPERPAFESALAAAEPIAAEHYRVWPGDGSWQRTAHRARRPPSMGALVEFDFGIQRTGYLQLAFREGSGRRAADPSAAVLLAFGDEPIGEPPWSATTLFHPIPGDGLYQDSTVRKFRYVAVAGLPGVFSGEVLATTEASFPALAPPPESARGILGVRPPPSSAPVEHEVWRELKRASGRAVGKDR
;
A
#
# COMPACT_ATOMS: atom_id res chain seq x y z
N MET A 1 80.89 -20.52 21.86
CA MET A 1 80.76 -19.91 20.52
C MET A 1 79.65 -20.68 19.82
N SER A 2 78.57 -20.16 19.23
CA SER A 2 78.37 -18.90 18.52
C SER A 2 76.92 -18.41 18.68
N ARG A 3 76.75 -17.08 18.64
CA ARG A 3 75.49 -16.34 18.57
C ARG A 3 74.94 -16.37 17.14
N GLY A 4 73.62 -16.32 16.99
CA GLY A 4 72.94 -16.08 15.71
C GLY A 4 71.59 -15.40 15.93
N ASN A 5 71.62 -14.08 16.16
CA ASN A 5 70.48 -13.19 16.35
C ASN A 5 69.80 -12.89 14.99
N SER A 6 68.55 -13.30 14.79
CA SER A 6 67.73 -12.84 13.66
C SER A 6 66.84 -11.68 14.10
N LYS A 7 67.03 -10.53 13.45
CA LYS A 7 66.31 -9.27 13.68
C LYS A 7 64.87 -9.41 13.17
N THR A 8 63.87 -9.25 14.03
CA THR A 8 62.48 -9.02 13.63
C THR A 8 62.34 -7.65 12.95
N PRO A 9 61.72 -7.57 11.76
CA PRO A 9 61.53 -6.31 11.05
C PRO A 9 60.51 -5.42 11.75
N ASN A 10 60.87 -4.13 11.77
CA ASN A 10 60.18 -3.02 12.39
C ASN A 10 58.78 -2.85 11.76
N ARG A 11 57.73 -3.21 12.50
CA ARG A 11 56.33 -3.02 12.08
C ARG A 11 56.00 -1.53 12.11
N PHE A 12 55.92 -0.93 10.93
CA PHE A 12 55.05 0.18 10.54
C PHE A 12 54.74 1.20 11.66
N ALA A 13 55.72 2.05 11.98
CA ALA A 13 55.46 3.31 12.65
C ALA A 13 54.80 4.26 11.65
N TRP A 14 53.47 4.19 11.55
CA TRP A 14 52.71 5.24 10.85
C TRP A 14 52.96 6.55 11.57
N SER A 15 53.57 7.51 10.88
CA SER A 15 53.81 8.84 11.42
C SER A 15 52.47 9.46 11.84
N ARG A 16 52.47 10.27 12.91
CA ARG A 16 51.28 11.01 13.36
C ARG A 16 50.60 11.78 12.22
N SER A 17 51.37 12.21 11.22
CA SER A 17 50.89 12.85 9.99
C SER A 17 50.00 11.96 9.12
N ALA A 18 50.27 10.65 9.02
CA ALA A 18 49.43 9.73 8.26
C ALA A 18 48.05 9.53 8.89
N TRP A 19 47.99 9.50 10.23
CA TRP A 19 46.72 9.44 10.98
C TRP A 19 45.89 10.71 10.83
N VAL A 20 46.53 11.88 10.86
CA VAL A 20 45.84 13.16 10.65
C VAL A 20 45.29 13.27 9.23
N ALA A 21 46.06 12.84 8.21
CA ALA A 21 45.59 12.82 6.83
C ALA A 21 44.41 11.86 6.61
N ALA A 22 44.47 10.64 7.18
CA ALA A 22 43.38 9.68 7.11
C ALA A 22 42.11 10.22 7.81
N ALA A 23 42.25 10.82 8.99
CA ALA A 23 41.13 11.44 9.69
C ALA A 23 40.52 12.60 8.88
N ALA A 24 41.36 13.47 8.29
CA ALA A 24 40.88 14.57 7.45
C ALA A 24 40.12 14.09 6.21
N VAL A 25 40.57 13.02 5.56
CA VAL A 25 39.85 12.40 4.44
C VAL A 25 38.52 11.78 4.91
N VAL A 26 38.50 11.08 6.04
CA VAL A 26 37.25 10.55 6.62
C VAL A 26 36.28 11.67 6.98
N PHE A 27 36.75 12.78 7.57
CA PHE A 27 35.91 13.95 7.87
C PHE A 27 35.44 14.68 6.61
N ALA A 28 36.28 14.77 5.58
CA ALA A 28 35.89 15.36 4.29
C ALA A 28 34.84 14.49 3.58
N LEU A 29 35.02 13.17 3.57
CA LEU A 29 34.05 12.22 3.02
C LEU A 29 32.76 12.21 3.84
N ALA A 30 32.85 12.23 5.17
CA ALA A 30 31.69 12.37 6.05
C ALA A 30 30.99 13.71 5.87
N GLY A 31 31.72 14.79 5.59
CA GLY A 31 31.18 16.11 5.30
C GLY A 31 30.50 16.20 3.92
N VAL A 32 31.05 15.53 2.91
CA VAL A 32 30.42 15.38 1.58
C VAL A 32 29.18 14.50 1.67
N GLU A 33 29.25 13.40 2.40
CA GLU A 33 28.11 12.52 2.66
C GLU A 33 27.03 13.24 3.50
N LEU A 34 27.42 14.03 4.51
CA LEU A 34 26.48 14.87 5.26
C LEU A 34 25.86 15.93 4.36
N ARG A 35 26.62 16.60 3.47
CA ARG A 35 26.06 17.59 2.52
C ARG A 35 25.15 16.96 1.48
N HIS A 36 25.40 15.72 1.07
CA HIS A 36 24.48 14.97 0.22
C HIS A 36 23.25 14.47 1.00
N ARG A 37 23.36 14.27 2.32
CA ARG A 37 22.27 13.85 3.21
C ARG A 37 21.51 14.98 3.92
N THR A 38 22.04 16.20 3.92
CA THR A 38 21.30 17.42 4.29
C THR A 38 20.87 18.13 3.02
N PRO A 39 19.76 17.73 2.37
CA PRO A 39 18.92 18.78 1.83
C PRO A 39 18.50 19.60 3.05
N LEU A 40 19.13 20.76 3.20
CA LEU A 40 18.68 21.86 4.03
C LEU A 40 17.15 21.83 4.15
N PHE A 41 16.66 21.84 5.37
CA PHE A 41 15.25 22.00 5.77
C PHE A 41 14.61 23.31 5.29
N GLY A 42 15.15 23.95 4.24
CA GLY A 42 14.48 24.98 3.45
C GLY A 42 13.53 24.30 2.47
N ALA A 43 12.26 24.22 2.85
CA ALA A 43 11.20 23.96 1.90
C ALA A 43 11.21 25.07 0.84
N ALA A 44 11.44 24.73 -0.43
CA ALA A 44 10.81 25.52 -1.49
C ALA A 44 9.29 25.44 -1.22
N ALA A 45 8.59 26.57 -1.26
CA ALA A 45 7.18 26.67 -0.89
C ALA A 45 6.28 25.63 -1.62
N ASP A 46 6.73 25.14 -2.78
CA ASP A 46 5.98 24.28 -3.70
C ASP A 46 6.28 22.78 -3.58
N ALA A 47 7.16 22.34 -2.67
CA ALA A 47 7.46 20.91 -2.54
C ALA A 47 6.30 20.15 -1.84
N PRO A 48 5.85 18.98 -2.33
CA PRO A 48 4.78 18.22 -1.68
C PRO A 48 5.09 17.96 -0.20
N ILE A 49 4.18 18.36 0.68
CA ILE A 49 4.29 18.08 2.12
C ILE A 49 3.70 16.71 2.33
N TRP A 50 4.49 15.82 2.86
CA TRP A 50 3.99 14.51 3.19
C TRP A 50 3.41 14.48 4.61
N ILE A 51 2.37 13.67 4.78
CA ILE A 51 1.72 13.41 6.06
C ILE A 51 1.66 11.90 6.34
N TRP A 52 1.76 11.52 7.61
CA TRP A 52 1.74 10.14 8.08
C TRP A 52 0.81 10.00 9.27
N ARG A 53 0.34 8.78 9.53
CA ARG A 53 -0.20 8.44 10.85
C ARG A 53 0.86 8.59 11.94
N ASN A 54 0.43 8.83 13.18
CA ASN A 54 1.36 8.81 14.30
C ASN A 54 1.85 7.38 14.53
N HIS A 55 3.16 7.20 14.55
CA HIS A 55 3.78 5.92 14.85
C HIS A 55 5.19 6.14 15.39
N ASP A 56 5.72 5.14 16.08
CA ASP A 56 7.12 5.16 16.48
C ASP A 56 8.00 4.94 15.24
N LEU A 57 8.76 5.97 14.85
CA LEU A 57 9.69 5.93 13.72
C LEU A 57 10.75 4.82 13.85
N ARG A 58 10.98 4.30 15.07
CA ARG A 58 11.91 3.18 15.33
C ARG A 58 11.32 1.82 14.99
N HIS A 59 9.99 1.73 14.90
CA HIS A 59 9.26 0.48 14.70
C HIS A 59 8.31 0.64 13.51
N VAL A 60 8.86 0.58 12.30
CA VAL A 60 8.07 0.65 11.07
C VAL A 60 7.32 -0.67 10.89
N GLN A 61 6.00 -0.62 11.08
CA GLN A 61 5.08 -1.73 10.89
C GLN A 61 4.12 -1.41 9.77
N ALA A 62 3.65 -2.46 9.09
CA ALA A 62 2.62 -2.35 8.09
C ALA A 62 1.39 -1.63 8.66
N ALA A 63 0.75 -0.82 7.83
CA ALA A 63 -0.28 0.09 8.27
C ALA A 63 -1.44 0.12 7.28
N GLY A 64 -2.63 0.30 7.83
CA GLY A 64 -3.83 0.64 7.08
C GLY A 64 -4.57 1.76 7.81
N PHE A 65 -4.82 2.88 7.16
CA PHE A 65 -5.49 4.03 7.76
C PHE A 65 -6.18 4.90 6.72
N TYR A 66 -7.05 5.79 7.18
CA TYR A 66 -7.71 6.80 6.37
C TYR A 66 -7.13 8.18 6.67
N ALA A 67 -6.78 8.93 5.64
CA ALA A 67 -6.49 10.36 5.73
C ALA A 67 -7.69 11.14 5.17
N VAL A 68 -8.27 12.02 5.98
CA VAL A 68 -9.51 12.73 5.65
C VAL A 68 -9.30 14.23 5.74
N LYS A 69 -9.89 14.96 4.79
CA LYS A 69 -9.87 16.42 4.74
C LYS A 69 -11.23 16.95 4.29
N GLU A 70 -11.76 17.88 5.07
CA GLU A 70 -12.90 18.70 4.66
C GLU A 70 -12.43 20.08 4.22
N PHE A 71 -13.15 20.66 3.26
CA PHE A 71 -12.94 22.00 2.76
C PHE A 71 -14.25 22.52 2.15
N ASP A 72 -14.43 23.83 2.13
CA ASP A 72 -15.63 24.46 1.57
C ASP A 72 -15.32 25.11 0.22
N LEU A 73 -16.27 25.03 -0.71
CA LEU A 73 -16.24 25.71 -1.99
C LEU A 73 -17.43 26.66 -2.10
N VAL A 74 -17.19 27.89 -2.53
CA VAL A 74 -18.28 28.83 -2.85
C VAL A 74 -19.00 28.38 -4.12
N GLU A 75 -18.23 28.00 -5.13
CA GLU A 75 -18.71 27.48 -6.41
C GLU A 75 -17.84 26.29 -6.84
N VAL A 76 -18.41 25.40 -7.66
CA VAL A 76 -17.65 24.28 -8.22
C VAL A 76 -16.79 24.80 -9.36
N PRO A 77 -15.45 24.64 -9.31
CA PRO A 77 -14.58 25.09 -10.38
C PRO A 77 -14.84 24.32 -11.67
N LEU A 78 -14.72 25.00 -12.82
CA LEU A 78 -14.85 24.37 -14.14
C LEU A 78 -13.83 23.25 -14.38
N GLN A 79 -12.67 23.34 -13.73
CA GLN A 79 -11.61 22.34 -13.81
C GLN A 79 -10.95 22.19 -12.44
N ALA A 80 -10.79 20.95 -11.98
CA ALA A 80 -10.06 20.66 -10.76
C ALA A 80 -9.19 19.40 -10.94
N GLU A 81 -7.94 19.48 -10.50
CA GLU A 81 -6.98 18.39 -10.59
C GLU A 81 -6.51 17.98 -9.20
N ALA A 82 -6.70 16.70 -8.89
CA ALA A 82 -6.09 16.05 -7.73
C ALA A 82 -4.77 15.39 -8.15
N ARG A 83 -3.69 15.73 -7.44
CA ARG A 83 -2.37 15.13 -7.53
C ARG A 83 -2.12 14.31 -6.27
N ILE A 84 -1.85 13.03 -6.42
CA ILE A 84 -1.74 12.11 -5.29
C ILE A 84 -0.55 11.16 -5.44
N LEU A 85 0.11 10.91 -4.31
CA LEU A 85 1.14 9.90 -4.18
C LEU A 85 1.07 9.31 -2.77
N GLY A 86 1.05 7.97 -2.68
CA GLY A 86 1.01 7.24 -1.41
C GLY A 86 2.25 6.38 -1.20
N ASP A 87 2.74 6.27 0.03
CA ASP A 87 3.79 5.32 0.43
C ASP A 87 3.21 3.93 0.67
N GLY A 88 3.00 3.21 -0.43
CA GLY A 88 2.32 1.91 -0.47
C GLY A 88 1.19 1.95 -1.48
N GLU A 89 -0.02 1.71 -1.02
CA GLU A 89 -1.25 1.67 -1.81
C GLU A 89 -2.16 2.81 -1.37
N TYR A 90 -2.89 3.40 -2.32
CA TYR A 90 -3.95 4.34 -2.00
C TYR A 90 -5.25 4.04 -2.76
N LEU A 91 -6.37 4.42 -2.17
CA LEU A 91 -7.67 4.58 -2.83
C LEU A 91 -8.21 5.98 -2.49
N LEU A 92 -8.41 6.81 -3.52
CA LEU A 92 -8.94 8.17 -3.40
C LEU A 92 -10.46 8.19 -3.54
N LEU A 93 -11.11 8.90 -2.63
CA LEU A 93 -12.52 9.20 -2.69
C LEU A 93 -12.79 10.70 -2.51
N VAL A 94 -13.76 11.19 -3.25
CA VAL A 94 -14.26 12.57 -3.19
C VAL A 94 -15.76 12.49 -2.97
N ASN A 95 -16.27 13.06 -1.88
CA ASN A 95 -17.68 13.06 -1.52
C ASN A 95 -18.33 11.65 -1.57
N GLY A 96 -17.55 10.63 -1.18
CA GLY A 96 -17.98 9.23 -1.19
C GLY A 96 -17.83 8.50 -2.53
N ALA A 97 -17.63 9.21 -3.64
CA ALA A 97 -17.33 8.61 -4.93
C ALA A 97 -15.87 8.14 -4.98
N ARG A 98 -15.64 6.90 -5.41
CA ARG A 98 -14.28 6.37 -5.64
C ARG A 98 -13.73 6.91 -6.94
N ILE A 99 -12.61 7.62 -6.86
CA ILE A 99 -12.00 8.30 -8.01
C ILE A 99 -10.97 7.42 -8.68
N GLY A 100 -10.07 6.84 -7.90
CA GLY A 100 -8.98 6.04 -8.44
C GLY A 100 -8.12 5.44 -7.35
N SER A 101 -7.33 4.45 -7.71
CA SER A 101 -6.36 3.82 -6.83
C SER A 101 -5.08 3.56 -7.59
N ASN A 102 -3.99 3.47 -6.84
CA ASN A 102 -2.74 2.96 -7.37
C ASN A 102 -1.85 2.43 -6.24
N ARG A 103 -0.84 1.65 -6.64
CA ARG A 103 0.26 1.23 -5.79
C ARG A 103 1.52 1.94 -6.24
N TYR A 104 2.27 2.46 -5.28
CA TYR A 104 3.56 3.03 -5.55
C TYR A 104 4.59 1.99 -5.97
N THR A 105 5.40 2.38 -6.94
CA THR A 105 6.66 1.72 -7.32
C THR A 105 7.77 2.77 -7.32
N SER A 106 9.03 2.37 -7.18
CA SER A 106 10.18 3.31 -7.16
C SER A 106 10.27 4.25 -8.37
N ALA A 107 9.62 3.89 -9.48
CA ALA A 107 9.55 4.68 -10.71
C ALA A 107 8.17 5.34 -10.94
N ALA A 108 7.23 5.21 -10.00
CA ALA A 108 5.88 5.73 -10.17
C ALA A 108 5.86 7.26 -10.15
N PRO A 109 5.24 7.90 -11.15
CA PRO A 109 5.01 9.34 -11.14
C PRO A 109 3.92 9.71 -10.13
N ILE A 110 3.71 11.02 -9.92
CA ILE A 110 2.54 11.52 -9.18
C ILE A 110 1.31 11.30 -10.06
N ASP A 111 0.30 10.62 -9.52
CA ASP A 111 -0.95 10.36 -10.23
C ASP A 111 -1.81 11.62 -10.28
N ARG A 112 -2.47 11.85 -11.42
CA ARG A 112 -3.33 13.01 -11.68
C ARG A 112 -4.73 12.58 -12.03
N TYR A 113 -5.73 13.14 -11.36
CA TYR A 113 -7.14 12.88 -11.63
C TYR A 113 -7.90 14.19 -11.82
N ARG A 114 -8.76 14.24 -12.83
CA ARG A 114 -9.81 15.26 -12.95
C ARG A 114 -10.92 14.97 -11.97
N VAL A 115 -11.25 15.94 -11.12
CA VAL A 115 -12.20 15.73 -10.01
C VAL A 115 -13.35 16.74 -9.97
N GLU A 116 -13.40 17.70 -10.88
CA GLU A 116 -14.42 18.77 -10.89
C GLU A 116 -15.86 18.24 -10.77
N ARG A 117 -16.17 17.15 -11.47
CA ARG A 117 -17.50 16.55 -11.50
C ARG A 117 -17.95 15.88 -10.20
N PHE A 118 -17.01 15.65 -9.28
CA PHE A 118 -17.29 15.04 -7.97
C PHE A 118 -17.36 16.09 -6.85
N LEU A 119 -17.05 17.35 -7.16
CA LEU A 119 -17.13 18.47 -6.22
C LEU A 119 -18.54 19.05 -6.20
N VAL A 120 -18.92 19.59 -5.05
CA VAL A 120 -20.22 20.25 -4.84
C VAL A 120 -20.02 21.64 -4.25
N PRO A 121 -20.96 22.59 -4.42
CA PRO A 121 -20.95 23.83 -3.65
C PRO A 121 -21.09 23.52 -2.14
N GLY A 122 -20.44 24.32 -1.31
CA GLY A 122 -20.37 24.11 0.14
C GLY A 122 -19.32 23.08 0.54
N ARG A 123 -19.67 22.22 1.50
CA ARG A 123 -18.72 21.31 2.13
C ARG A 123 -18.39 20.13 1.21
N ASN A 124 -17.11 19.93 1.00
CA ASN A 124 -16.54 18.78 0.30
C ASN A 124 -15.68 17.97 1.25
N ARG A 125 -15.59 16.66 1.01
CA ARG A 125 -14.77 15.73 1.78
C ARG A 125 -13.91 14.87 0.87
N LEU A 126 -12.62 14.88 1.16
CA LEU A 126 -11.63 13.98 0.60
C LEU A 126 -11.36 12.87 1.61
N VAL A 127 -11.38 11.62 1.15
CA VAL A 127 -10.95 10.46 1.92
C VAL A 127 -9.91 9.72 1.09
N VAL A 128 -8.74 9.50 1.67
CA VAL A 128 -7.71 8.66 1.09
C VAL A 128 -7.52 7.47 2.00
N GLU A 129 -7.89 6.29 1.53
CA GLU A 129 -7.49 5.04 2.17
C GLU A 129 -6.04 4.75 1.80
N LEU A 130 -5.20 4.50 2.80
CA LEU A 130 -3.77 4.22 2.63
C LEU A 130 -3.47 2.86 3.25
N ARG A 131 -2.79 2.00 2.49
CA ARG A 131 -2.28 0.72 2.98
C ARG A 131 -0.81 0.59 2.64
N SER A 132 0.03 0.32 3.62
CA SER A 132 1.47 0.17 3.42
C SER A 132 1.88 -1.20 3.94
N PRO A 133 2.15 -2.18 3.04
CA PRO A 133 2.50 -3.54 3.43
C PRO A 133 3.88 -3.66 4.09
N SER A 134 4.74 -2.66 3.90
CA SER A 134 6.16 -2.69 4.29
C SER A 134 6.61 -1.43 5.03
N GLY A 135 5.66 -0.60 5.46
CA GLY A 135 5.91 0.76 5.90
C GLY A 135 4.80 1.31 6.77
N ALA A 136 5.04 2.48 7.35
CA ALA A 136 4.03 3.17 8.14
C ALA A 136 2.94 3.84 7.27
N GLY A 137 3.18 3.95 5.97
CA GLY A 137 2.29 4.62 5.02
C GLY A 137 2.30 6.14 5.15
N GLY A 138 2.34 6.82 4.02
CA GLY A 138 2.43 8.28 3.93
C GLY A 138 1.66 8.79 2.74
N LEU A 139 1.20 10.03 2.80
CA LEU A 139 0.42 10.68 1.77
C LEU A 139 1.03 12.01 1.39
N SER A 140 1.19 12.22 0.09
CA SER A 140 1.34 13.52 -0.53
C SER A 140 0.10 13.78 -1.40
N PHE A 141 -0.59 14.88 -1.14
CA PHE A 141 -1.82 15.23 -1.83
C PHE A 141 -1.88 16.74 -2.13
N GLU A 142 -2.35 17.07 -3.31
CA GLU A 142 -2.69 18.43 -3.71
C GLU A 142 -3.97 18.41 -4.55
N LEU A 143 -4.92 19.29 -4.23
CA LEU A 143 -6.05 19.61 -5.09
C LEU A 143 -5.90 21.05 -5.54
N SER A 144 -5.95 21.27 -6.85
CA SER A 144 -5.86 22.59 -7.45
C SER A 144 -6.98 22.82 -8.45
N ALA A 145 -7.40 24.08 -8.60
CA ALA A 145 -8.39 24.52 -9.57
C ALA A 145 -8.01 25.88 -10.12
N ALA A 146 -8.10 26.07 -11.44
CA ALA A 146 -7.72 27.31 -12.11
C ALA A 146 -6.32 27.86 -11.73
N GLY A 147 -5.36 26.96 -11.45
CA GLY A 147 -4.01 27.33 -11.01
C GLY A 147 -3.88 27.72 -9.52
N HIS A 148 -4.97 27.69 -8.76
CA HIS A 148 -4.98 27.94 -7.32
C HIS A 148 -5.03 26.62 -6.54
N GLN A 149 -4.26 26.54 -5.46
CA GLN A 149 -4.30 25.41 -4.54
C GLN A 149 -5.52 25.52 -3.63
N LEU A 150 -6.39 24.50 -3.69
CA LEU A 150 -7.58 24.39 -2.84
C LEU A 150 -7.28 23.59 -1.57
N VAL A 151 -6.56 22.48 -1.73
CA VAL A 151 -6.17 21.59 -0.62
C VAL A 151 -4.74 21.12 -0.81
N ARG A 152 -4.01 21.01 0.31
CA ARG A 152 -2.70 20.36 0.40
C ARG A 152 -2.70 19.37 1.54
N SER A 153 -1.93 18.30 1.45
CA SER A 153 -1.58 17.47 2.62
C SER A 153 -0.81 18.30 3.64
N ASP A 154 -1.38 18.45 4.83
CA ASP A 154 -0.83 19.25 5.94
C ASP A 154 -1.37 18.77 7.31
N ALA A 155 -1.05 19.49 8.39
CA ALA A 155 -1.44 19.16 9.76
C ALA A 155 -2.95 19.30 10.04
N SER A 156 -3.71 19.88 9.11
CA SER A 156 -5.17 20.03 9.24
C SER A 156 -5.94 18.81 8.71
N TRP A 157 -5.26 17.84 8.11
CA TRP A 157 -5.83 16.54 7.83
C TRP A 157 -6.12 15.78 9.12
N THR A 158 -7.03 14.82 9.04
CA THR A 158 -7.37 13.94 10.16
C THR A 158 -7.11 12.49 9.78
N ILE A 159 -6.46 11.74 10.68
CA ILE A 159 -6.11 10.33 10.51
C ILE A 159 -7.07 9.46 11.32
N TYR A 160 -7.55 8.39 10.69
CA TYR A 160 -8.35 7.35 11.34
C TYR A 160 -7.73 5.98 11.08
N GLU A 161 -7.40 5.25 12.15
CA GLU A 161 -6.91 3.87 12.08
C GLU A 161 -8.05 2.83 12.14
N THR A 162 -9.31 3.29 12.15
CA THR A 162 -10.47 2.42 12.29
C THR A 162 -11.65 2.86 11.42
N HIS A 163 -12.54 1.90 11.15
CA HIS A 163 -13.88 1.95 10.55
C HIS A 163 -14.25 3.12 9.61
N TRP A 164 -14.54 2.75 8.37
CA TRP A 164 -14.82 3.66 7.25
C TRP A 164 -16.24 4.27 7.21
N ARG A 165 -17.27 3.67 7.83
CA ARG A 165 -18.69 4.06 7.57
C ARG A 165 -19.10 5.46 8.05
N GLY A 166 -18.29 6.11 8.88
CA GLY A 166 -18.51 7.51 9.29
C GLY A 166 -17.80 8.53 8.39
N LEU A 167 -16.88 8.07 7.54
CA LEU A 167 -15.99 8.93 6.77
C LEU A 167 -16.61 9.37 5.44
N THR A 168 -17.67 8.72 4.98
CA THR A 168 -18.42 9.11 3.77
C THR A 168 -19.84 9.52 4.09
N GLY A 169 -20.27 10.64 3.51
CA GLY A 169 -21.60 11.24 3.71
C GLY A 169 -21.60 12.47 4.62
N ASP A 170 -22.77 13.09 4.75
CA ASP A 170 -22.96 14.43 5.34
C ASP A 170 -22.88 14.46 6.88
N ARG A 171 -22.49 13.36 7.51
CA ARG A 171 -22.40 13.26 8.96
C ARG A 171 -21.17 14.02 9.47
N PRO A 172 -21.23 14.66 10.66
CA PRO A 172 -20.05 15.23 11.28
C PRO A 172 -18.92 14.21 11.40
N MET A 173 -17.68 14.63 11.13
CA MET A 173 -16.53 13.76 11.31
C MET A 173 -16.38 13.39 12.80
N PRO A 174 -16.15 12.12 13.13
CA PRO A 174 -15.77 11.75 14.49
C PRO A 174 -14.41 12.38 14.85
N PRO A 175 -14.04 12.46 16.13
CA PRO A 175 -12.68 12.85 16.50
C PRO A 175 -11.66 11.88 15.89
N GLY A 176 -10.59 12.42 15.30
CA GLY A 176 -9.48 11.62 14.78
C GLY A 176 -8.14 12.23 15.17
N GLU A 177 -7.07 11.57 14.74
CA GLU A 177 -5.71 11.99 15.09
C GLU A 177 -5.17 13.03 14.12
N ARG A 178 -4.31 13.92 14.61
CA ARG A 178 -3.53 14.79 13.72
C ARG A 178 -2.41 13.99 13.06
N PRO A 179 -2.11 14.20 11.78
CA PRO A 179 -0.99 13.53 11.16
C PRO A 179 0.34 14.08 11.66
N MET A 180 1.35 13.24 11.58
CA MET A 180 2.74 13.66 11.67
C MET A 180 3.18 14.28 10.33
N GLN A 181 3.85 15.43 10.38
CA GLN A 181 4.46 16.08 9.22
C GLN A 181 5.97 15.84 9.24
N LEU A 182 6.48 14.99 8.36
CA LEU A 182 7.94 14.76 8.23
C LEU A 182 8.60 15.63 7.14
N GLY A 183 7.86 16.57 6.55
CA GLY A 183 8.38 17.46 5.51
C GLY A 183 8.57 16.73 4.18
N ARG A 184 9.81 16.75 3.65
CA ARG A 184 10.15 15.94 2.45
C ARG A 184 10.15 14.47 2.82
N SER A 185 9.80 13.61 1.86
CA SER A 185 9.76 12.17 2.12
C SER A 185 11.05 11.68 2.80
N PRO A 186 10.95 11.01 3.97
CA PRO A 186 12.10 10.65 4.81
C PRO A 186 12.96 9.54 4.20
N LEU A 187 12.61 9.02 3.03
CA LEU A 187 13.31 7.92 2.38
C LEU A 187 13.73 8.35 0.96
N GLY A 188 15.02 8.25 0.64
CA GLY A 188 15.55 8.48 -0.72
C GLY A 188 14.97 7.56 -1.81
N ARG A 189 14.00 6.70 -1.48
CA ARG A 189 13.16 5.93 -2.42
C ARG A 189 12.41 6.84 -3.40
N TRP A 190 11.98 8.01 -2.94
CA TRP A 190 10.97 8.80 -3.64
C TRP A 190 11.53 9.81 -4.64
N GLY A 191 12.85 10.05 -4.61
CA GLY A 191 13.51 11.01 -5.49
C GLY A 191 12.80 12.38 -5.50
N ARG A 192 12.65 12.96 -6.70
CA ARG A 192 11.74 14.08 -6.96
C ARG A 192 10.64 13.55 -7.88
N PRO A 193 9.50 13.07 -7.35
CA PRO A 193 8.48 12.47 -8.18
C PRO A 193 7.93 13.55 -9.11
N ALA A 194 7.91 13.25 -10.41
CA ALA A 194 7.35 14.14 -11.42
C ALA A 194 5.87 13.82 -11.64
N PRO A 195 5.03 14.80 -11.98
CA PRO A 195 3.66 14.55 -12.41
C PRO A 195 3.61 13.60 -13.61
N GLY A 196 2.75 12.58 -13.50
CA GLY A 196 2.51 11.60 -14.56
C GLY A 196 1.49 12.08 -15.60
N PRO A 197 1.11 11.21 -16.54
CA PRO A 197 -0.07 11.44 -17.37
C PRO A 197 -1.34 11.47 -16.49
N GLU A 198 -2.39 12.11 -17.01
CA GLU A 198 -3.72 12.06 -16.40
C GLU A 198 -4.24 10.62 -16.40
N ARG A 199 -4.74 10.15 -15.26
CA ARG A 199 -5.34 8.83 -15.09
C ARG A 199 -6.85 8.92 -15.20
N PRO A 200 -7.50 7.97 -15.88
CA PRO A 200 -8.95 7.95 -15.94
C PRO A 200 -9.52 7.65 -14.55
N ALA A 201 -10.54 8.40 -14.15
CA ALA A 201 -11.29 8.09 -12.94
C ALA A 201 -12.07 6.77 -13.11
N PHE A 202 -12.40 6.08 -12.01
CA PHE A 202 -13.09 4.80 -12.05
C PHE A 202 -14.41 4.84 -12.82
N GLU A 203 -15.23 5.87 -12.65
CA GLU A 203 -16.47 6.01 -13.41
C GLU A 203 -16.26 5.92 -14.94
N SER A 204 -15.15 6.45 -15.45
CA SER A 204 -14.79 6.37 -16.87
C SER A 204 -14.03 5.10 -17.26
N ALA A 205 -13.38 4.44 -16.30
CA ALA A 205 -12.49 3.31 -16.58
C ALA A 205 -13.15 1.94 -16.36
N LEU A 206 -14.19 1.88 -15.52
CA LEU A 206 -14.92 0.67 -15.21
C LEU A 206 -15.86 0.29 -16.36
N ALA A 207 -15.84 -0.98 -16.74
CA ALA A 207 -16.66 -1.53 -17.82
C ALA A 207 -18.10 -1.85 -17.38
N ALA A 208 -18.33 -1.97 -16.08
CA ALA A 208 -19.63 -2.26 -15.49
C ALA A 208 -19.82 -1.46 -14.20
N ALA A 209 -21.08 -1.09 -13.92
CA ALA A 209 -21.44 -0.41 -12.67
C ALA A 209 -21.41 -1.36 -11.46
N GLU A 210 -21.72 -2.64 -11.66
CA GLU A 210 -21.72 -3.66 -10.62
C GLU A 210 -20.46 -4.54 -10.68
N PRO A 211 -19.89 -4.91 -9.52
CA PRO A 211 -18.82 -5.91 -9.45
C PRO A 211 -19.24 -7.28 -9.97
N ILE A 212 -18.33 -7.98 -10.63
CA ILE A 212 -18.52 -9.34 -11.14
C ILE A 212 -18.05 -10.35 -10.09
N ALA A 213 -18.97 -11.09 -9.48
CA ALA A 213 -18.65 -12.11 -8.49
C ALA A 213 -17.96 -13.34 -9.09
N ALA A 214 -17.11 -13.99 -8.29
CA ALA A 214 -16.54 -15.30 -8.61
C ALA A 214 -17.65 -16.35 -8.81
N GLU A 215 -17.48 -17.23 -9.79
CA GLU A 215 -18.44 -18.29 -10.12
C GLU A 215 -18.33 -19.46 -9.15
N HIS A 216 -17.09 -19.79 -8.76
CA HIS A 216 -16.78 -20.88 -7.85
C HIS A 216 -15.77 -20.46 -6.78
N TYR A 217 -15.76 -21.19 -5.67
CA TYR A 217 -14.74 -21.11 -4.64
C TYR A 217 -14.38 -22.50 -4.10
N ARG A 218 -13.21 -22.64 -3.51
CA ARG A 218 -12.82 -23.80 -2.69
C ARG A 218 -12.08 -23.35 -1.44
N VAL A 219 -12.18 -24.13 -0.36
CA VAL A 219 -11.63 -23.78 0.96
C VAL A 219 -10.58 -24.81 1.37
N TRP A 220 -9.55 -24.35 2.08
CA TRP A 220 -8.49 -25.19 2.61
C TRP A 220 -8.36 -25.08 4.14
N PRO A 221 -8.03 -26.16 4.86
CA PRO A 221 -8.02 -27.55 4.39
C PRO A 221 -9.45 -28.01 4.04
N GLY A 222 -9.59 -28.81 3.00
CA GLY A 222 -10.85 -29.33 2.48
C GLY A 222 -10.61 -30.48 1.52
N ASP A 223 -11.65 -31.01 0.90
CA ASP A 223 -11.56 -32.05 -0.13
C ASP A 223 -11.05 -31.53 -1.49
N GLY A 224 -10.72 -30.23 -1.56
CA GLY A 224 -10.26 -29.55 -2.78
C GLY A 224 -11.37 -29.33 -3.81
N SER A 225 -12.63 -29.65 -3.49
CA SER A 225 -13.76 -29.53 -4.41
C SER A 225 -14.16 -28.06 -4.62
N TRP A 226 -14.47 -27.74 -5.88
CA TRP A 226 -15.05 -26.45 -6.24
C TRP A 226 -16.53 -26.41 -5.88
N GLN A 227 -16.92 -25.38 -5.14
CA GLN A 227 -18.28 -25.08 -4.76
C GLN A 227 -18.77 -23.87 -5.55
N ARG A 228 -20.02 -23.87 -5.98
CA ARG A 228 -20.62 -22.74 -6.67
C ARG A 228 -20.86 -21.59 -5.69
N THR A 229 -20.50 -20.38 -6.07
CA THR A 229 -20.78 -19.19 -5.26
C THR A 229 -22.28 -18.90 -5.25
N ALA A 230 -22.87 -18.79 -4.06
CA ALA A 230 -24.26 -18.37 -3.91
C ALA A 230 -24.36 -16.85 -4.12
N HIS A 231 -24.55 -16.43 -5.36
CA HIS A 231 -24.70 -15.00 -5.69
C HIS A 231 -25.86 -14.38 -4.91
N ARG A 232 -25.60 -13.24 -4.25
CA ARG A 232 -26.61 -12.39 -3.57
C ARG A 232 -27.43 -13.09 -2.47
N ALA A 233 -26.90 -14.15 -1.85
CA ALA A 233 -27.49 -14.65 -0.61
C ALA A 233 -27.50 -13.53 0.44
N ARG A 234 -28.62 -13.33 1.16
CA ARG A 234 -28.71 -12.31 2.23
C ARG A 234 -27.64 -12.49 3.32
N ARG A 235 -27.11 -13.71 3.47
CA ARG A 235 -26.00 -14.08 4.36
C ARG A 235 -25.18 -15.20 3.72
N PRO A 236 -24.14 -14.90 2.92
CA PRO A 236 -23.26 -15.93 2.41
C PRO A 236 -22.53 -16.61 3.58
N PRO A 237 -22.24 -17.93 3.47
CA PRO A 237 -21.43 -18.60 4.48
C PRO A 237 -20.03 -17.96 4.54
N SER A 238 -19.49 -17.85 5.75
CA SER A 238 -18.10 -17.47 5.97
C SER A 238 -17.19 -18.56 5.40
N MET A 239 -16.39 -18.21 4.39
CA MET A 239 -15.29 -19.02 3.91
C MET A 239 -14.13 -18.93 4.93
N GLY A 240 -13.38 -20.01 5.09
CA GLY A 240 -12.28 -20.11 6.05
C GLY A 240 -11.16 -19.10 5.81
N ALA A 241 -10.08 -19.19 6.58
CA ALA A 241 -8.93 -18.30 6.45
C ALA A 241 -8.05 -18.56 5.20
N LEU A 242 -8.40 -19.57 4.41
CA LEU A 242 -7.72 -19.95 3.19
C LEU A 242 -8.75 -20.38 2.15
N VAL A 243 -8.93 -19.54 1.13
CA VAL A 243 -9.95 -19.71 0.08
C VAL A 243 -9.35 -19.39 -1.28
N GLU A 244 -9.81 -20.09 -2.31
CA GLU A 244 -9.49 -19.79 -3.69
C GLU A 244 -10.77 -19.59 -4.48
N PHE A 245 -10.79 -18.57 -5.33
CA PHE A 245 -11.90 -18.18 -6.18
C PHE A 245 -11.57 -18.45 -7.65
N ASP A 246 -12.58 -18.92 -8.41
CA ASP A 246 -12.55 -19.03 -9.87
C ASP A 246 -13.63 -18.11 -10.46
N PHE A 247 -13.21 -17.19 -11.34
CA PHE A 247 -14.09 -16.26 -12.05
C PHE A 247 -14.64 -16.81 -13.37
N GLY A 248 -14.38 -18.09 -13.67
CA GLY A 248 -14.84 -18.84 -14.85
C GLY A 248 -14.04 -18.51 -16.12
N ILE A 249 -13.78 -17.23 -16.33
CA ILE A 249 -12.95 -16.70 -17.42
C ILE A 249 -11.94 -15.70 -16.87
N GLN A 250 -10.89 -15.41 -17.64
CA GLN A 250 -9.95 -14.34 -17.31
C GLN A 250 -10.70 -13.00 -17.30
N ARG A 251 -10.48 -12.23 -16.24
CA ARG A 251 -11.05 -10.89 -16.03
C ARG A 251 -9.93 -9.86 -15.99
N THR A 252 -10.23 -8.67 -16.47
CA THR A 252 -9.37 -7.48 -16.34
C THR A 252 -10.06 -6.51 -15.38
N GLY A 253 -9.44 -6.18 -14.25
CA GLY A 253 -10.05 -5.30 -13.25
C GLY A 253 -9.35 -5.25 -11.90
N TYR A 254 -10.04 -4.68 -10.91
CA TYR A 254 -9.60 -4.64 -9.51
C TYR A 254 -10.33 -5.71 -8.72
N LEU A 255 -9.60 -6.49 -7.92
CA LEU A 255 -10.21 -7.42 -6.97
C LEU A 255 -10.91 -6.65 -5.84
N GLN A 256 -12.09 -7.10 -5.47
CA GLN A 256 -12.76 -6.75 -4.22
C GLN A 256 -13.00 -8.00 -3.39
N LEU A 257 -12.75 -7.92 -2.10
CA LEU A 257 -13.01 -8.98 -1.13
C LEU A 257 -13.94 -8.45 -0.06
N ALA A 258 -15.10 -9.08 0.11
CA ALA A 258 -15.94 -8.85 1.27
C ALA A 258 -15.60 -9.88 2.35
N PHE A 259 -15.49 -9.46 3.60
CA PHE A 259 -15.16 -10.32 4.72
C PHE A 259 -15.79 -9.82 6.03
N ARG A 260 -15.72 -10.65 7.07
CA ARG A 260 -16.28 -10.32 8.39
C ARG A 260 -15.63 -9.06 8.96
N GLU A 261 -16.44 -8.05 9.26
CA GLU A 261 -15.96 -6.84 9.93
C GLU A 261 -15.20 -7.18 11.21
N GLY A 262 -14.05 -6.54 11.39
CA GLY A 262 -13.17 -6.81 12.53
C GLY A 262 -12.36 -8.12 12.41
N SER A 263 -12.33 -8.76 11.23
CA SER A 263 -11.36 -9.83 10.94
C SER A 263 -9.91 -9.35 10.95
N GLY A 264 -9.70 -8.04 10.72
CA GLY A 264 -8.41 -7.38 10.93
C GLY A 264 -8.03 -7.49 12.40
N ARG A 265 -7.00 -8.29 12.71
CA ARG A 265 -6.32 -8.22 14.01
C ARG A 265 -5.71 -6.82 14.18
N ARG A 266 -5.39 -6.43 15.42
CA ARG A 266 -4.78 -5.11 15.70
C ARG A 266 -3.64 -4.85 14.71
N ALA A 267 -3.54 -3.63 14.18
CA ALA A 267 -2.57 -3.24 13.16
C ALA A 267 -1.10 -3.61 13.49
N ALA A 268 -0.79 -3.78 14.79
CA ALA A 268 0.53 -4.19 15.27
C ALA A 268 0.83 -5.70 15.19
N ASP A 269 -0.13 -6.54 14.79
CA ASP A 269 0.07 -7.99 14.63
C ASP A 269 0.55 -8.29 13.20
N PRO A 270 1.82 -8.68 12.99
CA PRO A 270 2.31 -9.03 11.65
C PRO A 270 1.58 -10.23 11.04
N SER A 271 0.93 -11.08 11.85
CA SER A 271 0.07 -12.15 11.35
C SER A 271 -1.29 -11.69 10.82
N ALA A 272 -1.60 -10.39 10.94
CA ALA A 272 -2.79 -9.77 10.35
C ALA A 272 -2.68 -9.55 8.84
N ALA A 273 -1.50 -9.80 8.24
CA ALA A 273 -1.31 -9.70 6.81
C ALA A 273 -2.15 -10.74 6.07
N VAL A 274 -2.76 -10.31 4.96
CA VAL A 274 -3.48 -11.16 4.04
C VAL A 274 -2.63 -11.34 2.80
N LEU A 275 -2.37 -12.59 2.44
CA LEU A 275 -1.66 -12.94 1.22
C LEU A 275 -2.66 -13.11 0.09
N LEU A 276 -2.32 -12.60 -1.09
CA LEU A 276 -3.08 -12.77 -2.32
C LEU A 276 -2.18 -13.34 -3.41
N ALA A 277 -2.61 -14.41 -4.04
CA ALA A 277 -2.02 -14.93 -5.28
C ALA A 277 -3.03 -14.87 -6.42
N PHE A 278 -2.56 -14.44 -7.59
CA PHE A 278 -3.36 -14.31 -8.80
C PHE A 278 -2.80 -15.25 -9.87
N GLY A 279 -3.69 -15.85 -10.66
CA GLY A 279 -3.29 -16.78 -11.72
C GLY A 279 -4.31 -16.88 -12.84
N ASP A 280 -3.83 -17.33 -14.00
CA ASP A 280 -4.69 -17.74 -15.13
C ASP A 280 -5.08 -19.23 -15.03
N GLU A 281 -4.31 -19.98 -14.24
CA GLU A 281 -4.55 -21.36 -13.83
C GLU A 281 -4.79 -21.42 -12.31
N PRO A 282 -5.41 -22.49 -11.79
CA PRO A 282 -5.56 -22.69 -10.34
C PRO A 282 -4.20 -22.58 -9.64
N ILE A 283 -4.14 -21.86 -8.51
CA ILE A 283 -2.89 -21.56 -7.79
C ILE A 283 -2.22 -22.81 -7.23
N GLY A 284 -3.01 -23.87 -7.00
CA GLY A 284 -2.55 -25.14 -6.45
C GLY A 284 -2.66 -25.20 -4.93
N GLU A 285 -2.07 -26.24 -4.34
CA GLU A 285 -2.13 -26.46 -2.90
C GLU A 285 -1.19 -25.50 -2.14
N PRO A 286 -1.61 -24.98 -0.97
CA PRO A 286 -0.77 -24.16 -0.11
C PRO A 286 0.42 -24.95 0.47
N PRO A 287 1.56 -24.30 0.79
CA PRO A 287 1.81 -22.87 0.69
C PRO A 287 2.24 -22.45 -0.72
N TRP A 288 1.70 -21.34 -1.18
CA TRP A 288 2.06 -20.69 -2.44
C TRP A 288 2.71 -19.32 -2.18
N SER A 289 3.41 -18.79 -3.18
CA SER A 289 4.02 -17.47 -3.13
C SER A 289 3.00 -16.36 -3.41
N ALA A 290 2.91 -15.37 -2.52
CA ALA A 290 2.00 -14.25 -2.70
C ALA A 290 2.42 -13.31 -3.84
N THR A 291 1.47 -12.94 -4.71
CA THR A 291 1.65 -11.88 -5.72
C THR A 291 1.59 -10.50 -5.09
N THR A 292 0.70 -10.32 -4.10
CA THR A 292 0.62 -9.12 -3.29
C THR A 292 0.15 -9.48 -1.89
N LEU A 293 0.28 -8.52 -0.97
CA LEU A 293 -0.24 -8.68 0.38
C LEU A 293 -0.82 -7.34 0.84
N PHE A 294 -1.81 -7.40 1.72
CA PHE A 294 -2.38 -6.20 2.32
C PHE A 294 -2.65 -6.42 3.80
N HIS A 295 -2.84 -5.32 4.52
CA HIS A 295 -3.30 -5.34 5.91
C HIS A 295 -4.72 -4.80 5.96
N PRO A 296 -5.72 -5.59 6.43
CA PRO A 296 -7.07 -5.10 6.62
C PRO A 296 -7.09 -3.94 7.61
N ILE A 297 -7.84 -2.88 7.30
CA ILE A 297 -8.04 -1.78 8.25
C ILE A 297 -9.01 -2.26 9.34
N PRO A 298 -8.68 -2.10 10.63
CA PRO A 298 -9.57 -2.52 11.71
C PRO A 298 -10.99 -1.95 11.59
N GLY A 299 -11.99 -2.82 11.70
CA GLY A 299 -13.40 -2.47 11.56
C GLY A 299 -13.88 -2.34 10.11
N ASP A 300 -13.01 -2.50 9.12
CA ASP A 300 -13.42 -2.67 7.74
C ASP A 300 -13.89 -4.11 7.48
N GLY A 301 -14.77 -4.27 6.50
CA GLY A 301 -15.27 -5.56 6.00
C GLY A 301 -15.12 -5.68 4.49
N LEU A 302 -14.45 -4.71 3.85
CA LEU A 302 -14.23 -4.68 2.43
C LEU A 302 -12.76 -4.37 2.16
N TYR A 303 -12.17 -5.10 1.24
CA TYR A 303 -10.88 -4.77 0.63
C TYR A 303 -11.10 -4.54 -0.85
N GLN A 304 -10.43 -3.52 -1.40
CA GLN A 304 -10.30 -3.32 -2.83
C GLN A 304 -8.81 -3.27 -3.17
N ASP A 305 -8.39 -4.05 -4.16
CA ASP A 305 -7.03 -3.99 -4.70
C ASP A 305 -6.78 -2.60 -5.29
N SER A 306 -5.60 -2.07 -5.01
CA SER A 306 -5.17 -0.78 -5.53
C SER A 306 -4.66 -0.87 -6.97
N THR A 307 -4.34 -2.08 -7.42
CA THR A 307 -3.72 -2.37 -8.71
C THR A 307 -4.71 -3.08 -9.65
N VAL A 308 -4.81 -2.61 -10.90
CA VAL A 308 -5.56 -3.32 -11.95
C VAL A 308 -4.77 -4.54 -12.43
N ARG A 309 -5.44 -5.67 -12.64
CA ARG A 309 -4.80 -6.95 -13.01
C ARG A 309 -5.61 -7.69 -14.07
N LYS A 310 -4.95 -8.65 -14.72
CA LYS A 310 -5.58 -9.72 -15.52
C LYS A 310 -5.42 -11.03 -14.75
N PHE A 311 -6.53 -11.70 -14.46
CA PHE A 311 -6.53 -12.96 -13.71
C PHE A 311 -7.83 -13.73 -13.89
N ARG A 312 -7.79 -15.05 -13.70
CA ARG A 312 -8.98 -15.91 -13.58
C ARG A 312 -9.16 -16.45 -12.17
N TYR A 313 -8.06 -16.72 -11.47
CA TYR A 313 -8.04 -17.31 -10.13
C TYR A 313 -7.43 -16.35 -9.13
N VAL A 314 -7.98 -16.37 -7.92
CA VAL A 314 -7.43 -15.65 -6.77
C VAL A 314 -7.43 -16.55 -5.56
N ALA A 315 -6.26 -16.77 -4.97
CA ALA A 315 -6.13 -17.39 -3.66
C ALA A 315 -5.90 -16.34 -2.58
N VAL A 316 -6.60 -16.49 -1.46
CA VAL A 316 -6.58 -15.60 -0.29
C VAL A 316 -6.15 -16.42 0.92
N ALA A 317 -5.10 -16.00 1.61
CA ALA A 317 -4.62 -16.65 2.84
C ALA A 317 -4.48 -15.64 3.99
N GLY A 318 -4.82 -16.08 5.20
CA GLY A 318 -4.68 -15.28 6.42
C GLY A 318 -5.87 -14.36 6.72
N LEU A 319 -6.93 -14.39 5.91
CA LEU A 319 -8.13 -13.58 6.10
C LEU A 319 -9.31 -14.45 6.58
N PRO A 320 -9.64 -14.48 7.88
CA PRO A 320 -10.80 -15.23 8.33
C PRO A 320 -12.09 -14.52 7.92
N GLY A 321 -13.12 -15.30 7.58
CA GLY A 321 -14.44 -14.73 7.37
C GLY A 321 -14.66 -14.15 5.99
N VAL A 322 -13.98 -14.63 4.95
CA VAL A 322 -14.21 -14.17 3.57
C VAL A 322 -15.61 -14.59 3.12
N PHE A 323 -16.35 -13.67 2.51
CA PHE A 323 -17.72 -13.91 2.04
C PHE A 323 -17.82 -13.94 0.52
N SER A 324 -17.03 -13.12 -0.16
CA SER A 324 -17.02 -13.06 -1.63
C SER A 324 -15.69 -12.54 -2.15
N GLY A 325 -15.37 -12.98 -3.37
CA GLY A 325 -14.41 -12.34 -4.25
C GLY A 325 -15.14 -11.81 -5.48
N GLU A 326 -14.91 -10.54 -5.81
CA GLU A 326 -15.57 -9.82 -6.89
C GLU A 326 -14.54 -9.04 -7.71
N VAL A 327 -14.85 -8.73 -8.97
CA VAL A 327 -14.01 -7.90 -9.83
C VAL A 327 -14.75 -6.64 -10.21
N LEU A 328 -14.17 -5.48 -9.89
CA LEU A 328 -14.49 -4.23 -10.57
C LEU A 328 -13.85 -4.26 -11.95
N ALA A 329 -14.62 -4.71 -12.94
CA ALA A 329 -14.14 -4.88 -14.30
C ALA A 329 -13.73 -3.54 -14.92
N THR A 330 -12.58 -3.49 -15.57
CA THR A 330 -12.12 -2.34 -16.35
C THR A 330 -12.20 -2.63 -17.83
N THR A 331 -12.25 -1.58 -18.65
CA THR A 331 -12.16 -1.77 -20.11
C THR A 331 -10.73 -2.11 -20.52
N GLU A 332 -10.56 -2.92 -21.56
CA GLU A 332 -9.23 -3.22 -22.14
C GLU A 332 -8.51 -1.93 -22.59
N ALA A 333 -9.26 -0.92 -23.05
CA ALA A 333 -8.71 0.37 -23.44
C ALA A 333 -8.12 1.17 -22.25
N SER A 334 -8.71 1.06 -21.06
CA SER A 334 -8.25 1.77 -19.86
C SER A 334 -7.10 1.04 -19.14
N PHE A 335 -6.93 -0.26 -19.35
CA PHE A 335 -5.94 -1.08 -18.63
C PHE A 335 -4.51 -0.51 -18.69
N PRO A 336 -3.95 -0.11 -19.84
CA PRO A 336 -2.57 0.41 -19.90
C PRO A 336 -2.37 1.71 -19.11
N ALA A 337 -3.39 2.56 -19.03
CA ALA A 337 -3.33 3.82 -18.29
C ALA A 337 -3.48 3.62 -16.77
N LEU A 338 -4.09 2.51 -16.36
CA LEU A 338 -4.32 2.16 -14.96
C LEU A 338 -3.23 1.25 -14.38
N ALA A 339 -2.58 0.44 -15.22
CA ALA A 339 -1.53 -0.47 -14.80
C ALA A 339 -0.36 0.32 -14.16
N PRO A 340 0.14 -0.10 -12.99
CA PRO A 340 1.32 0.54 -12.42
C PRO A 340 2.51 0.34 -13.37
N PRO A 341 3.41 1.33 -13.48
CA PRO A 341 4.61 1.16 -14.27
C PRO A 341 5.44 -0.01 -13.70
N PRO A 342 6.09 -0.80 -14.57
CA PRO A 342 6.87 -1.96 -14.13
C PRO A 342 7.95 -1.50 -13.14
N GLU A 343 8.13 -2.27 -12.06
CA GLU A 343 9.22 -2.01 -11.13
C GLU A 343 10.56 -2.09 -11.87
N SER A 344 11.46 -1.14 -11.60
CA SER A 344 12.78 -1.15 -12.21
C SER A 344 13.54 -2.40 -11.79
N ALA A 345 13.93 -3.25 -12.74
CA ALA A 345 14.71 -4.46 -12.47
C ALA A 345 16.07 -4.17 -11.78
N ARG A 346 16.57 -2.94 -11.89
CA ARG A 346 17.71 -2.44 -11.13
C ARG A 346 17.22 -2.12 -9.72
N GLY A 347 17.47 -3.02 -8.77
CA GLY A 347 17.27 -2.69 -7.37
C GLY A 347 18.23 -1.60 -6.90
N ILE A 348 18.19 -1.29 -5.60
CA ILE A 348 19.07 -0.27 -5.00
C ILE A 348 20.53 -0.67 -5.29
N LEU A 349 21.30 0.25 -5.89
CA LEU A 349 22.70 0.03 -6.31
C LEU A 349 22.91 -1.06 -7.39
N GLY A 350 21.88 -1.35 -8.20
CA GLY A 350 21.98 -2.35 -9.28
C GLY A 350 21.88 -3.80 -8.79
N VAL A 351 21.71 -4.02 -7.48
CA VAL A 351 21.45 -5.35 -6.91
C VAL A 351 19.96 -5.63 -6.98
N ARG A 352 19.54 -6.59 -7.81
CA ARG A 352 18.17 -7.09 -7.80
C ARG A 352 17.92 -7.71 -6.42
N PRO A 353 16.93 -7.24 -5.63
CA PRO A 353 16.62 -7.90 -4.37
C PRO A 353 16.25 -9.35 -4.68
N PRO A 354 16.72 -10.32 -3.87
CA PRO A 354 16.33 -11.71 -4.07
C PRO A 354 14.80 -11.80 -3.99
N PRO A 355 14.15 -12.69 -4.77
CA PRO A 355 12.75 -13.05 -4.56
C PRO A 355 12.66 -13.84 -3.26
N SER A 356 12.84 -13.16 -2.12
CA SER A 356 12.60 -13.75 -0.82
C SER A 356 11.11 -13.69 -0.57
N SER A 357 10.48 -14.84 -0.31
CA SER A 357 9.25 -14.89 0.45
C SER A 357 9.37 -13.91 1.61
N ALA A 358 8.49 -12.92 1.67
CA ALA A 358 8.62 -11.87 2.66
C ALA A 358 8.54 -12.54 4.06
N PRO A 359 9.31 -12.11 5.07
CA PRO A 359 9.23 -12.71 6.41
C PRO A 359 7.79 -12.81 6.95
N VAL A 360 6.93 -11.86 6.56
CA VAL A 360 5.49 -11.87 6.87
C VAL A 360 4.74 -13.06 6.26
N GLU A 361 5.09 -13.49 5.05
CA GLU A 361 4.48 -14.65 4.39
C GLU A 361 4.74 -15.94 5.18
N HIS A 362 5.98 -16.13 5.65
CA HIS A 362 6.32 -17.27 6.51
C HIS A 362 5.54 -17.26 7.83
N GLU A 363 5.29 -16.10 8.40
CA GLU A 363 4.50 -15.98 9.63
C GLU A 363 3.03 -16.31 9.41
N VAL A 364 2.42 -15.80 8.32
CA VAL A 364 1.03 -16.14 7.96
C VAL A 364 0.86 -17.64 7.77
N TRP A 365 1.76 -18.28 7.00
CA TRP A 365 1.70 -19.73 6.79
C TRP A 365 1.91 -20.54 8.08
N ARG A 366 2.77 -20.07 8.98
CA ARG A 366 3.00 -20.69 10.29
C ARG A 366 1.75 -20.63 11.16
N GLU A 367 1.06 -19.50 11.19
CA GLU A 367 -0.19 -19.33 11.94
C GLU A 367 -1.31 -20.20 11.38
N LEU A 368 -1.47 -20.28 10.05
CA LEU A 368 -2.43 -21.18 9.42
C LEU A 368 -2.17 -22.65 9.78
N LYS A 369 -0.90 -23.10 9.77
CA LYS A 369 -0.53 -24.46 10.21
C LYS A 369 -0.88 -24.72 11.68
N ARG A 370 -0.63 -23.75 12.58
CA ARG A 370 -0.98 -23.84 14.01
C ARG A 370 -2.49 -23.94 14.22
N ALA A 371 -3.28 -23.17 13.48
CA ALA A 371 -4.74 -23.18 13.56
C ALA A 371 -5.32 -24.54 13.13
N SER A 372 -4.85 -25.09 12.01
CA SER A 372 -5.29 -26.40 11.52
C SER A 372 -4.93 -27.55 12.48
N GLY A 373 -3.74 -27.52 13.08
CA GLY A 373 -3.32 -28.55 14.05
C GLY A 373 -4.17 -28.58 15.34
N ARG A 374 -4.68 -27.42 15.78
CA ARG A 374 -5.57 -27.34 16.96
C ARG A 374 -6.97 -27.89 16.71
N ALA A 375 -7.48 -27.77 15.48
CA ALA A 375 -8.80 -28.30 15.14
C ALA A 375 -8.83 -29.84 15.23
N VAL A 376 -7.79 -30.51 14.72
CA VAL A 376 -7.68 -31.98 14.72
C VAL A 376 -7.55 -32.58 16.13
N GLY A 377 -6.98 -31.83 17.08
CA GLY A 377 -6.78 -32.30 18.46
C GLY A 377 -8.00 -32.19 19.37
N LYS A 378 -9.09 -31.53 18.93
CA LYS A 378 -10.30 -31.33 19.75
C LYS A 378 -11.38 -32.38 19.51
N ASP A 379 -11.24 -33.16 18.43
CA ASP A 379 -12.16 -34.24 18.03
C ASP A 379 -11.61 -35.64 18.40
N ARG A 380 -10.63 -35.70 19.31
CA ARG A 380 -10.12 -36.91 19.96
C ARG A 380 -10.28 -36.78 21.46
#